data_AF-A0A949JSM2-F1
#
_entry.id   AF-A0A949JSM2-F1
#
_cell.length_a   1.000
_cell.length_b   1.000
_cell.length_c   1.000
_cell.angle_alpha   90.00
_cell.angle_beta   90.00
_cell.angle_gamma   90.00
#
_symmetry.space_group_name_H-M   'P 1'
#
loop_
_entity.id
_entity.type
_entity.pdbx_description
1 polymer ?
#
loop_
_entity_poly.entity_id
_entity_poly.type
_entity_poly.pdbx_seq_one_letter_code
_entity_poly.pdbx_strand_id
1 'polypeptide(L)'
;MPGSSVSLANEIGPLVLMLQPGSADNMLIRIGSSNVSGALEFIEGTWEDLFPGHPFEYSFLDDDLSGGYTNIKQSGRLLDAFAVLAIVIASLGLFGLASFTAEQRTKEIGIRKVLGSSTSGIVVLLTREFTKCLVISTVIACPAGYMIMRHWLKDFAYRVNMDVWMFAVPVLATAIISVIAVSYQSIRAATSDPVDSLMYE
;
A
#
# COMPACT_ATOMS: atom_id res chain seq x y z
N MET A 1 -6.23 -28.23 24.40
CA MET A 1 -6.94 -27.97 23.13
C MET A 1 -6.03 -27.10 22.27
N PRO A 2 -5.63 -27.53 21.07
CA PRO A 2 -4.71 -26.76 20.24
C PRO A 2 -5.46 -25.67 19.47
N GLY A 3 -4.98 -24.43 19.54
CA GLY A 3 -5.22 -23.43 18.51
C GLY A 3 -6.54 -22.65 18.58
N SER A 4 -6.82 -21.96 19.69
CA SER A 4 -7.63 -20.73 19.59
C SER A 4 -6.76 -19.65 18.94
N SER A 5 -6.61 -19.76 17.62
CA SER A 5 -6.02 -18.71 16.79
C SER A 5 -6.79 -17.42 17.06
N VAL A 6 -6.12 -16.48 17.72
CA VAL A 6 -6.57 -15.10 17.87
C VAL A 6 -6.56 -14.52 16.46
N SER A 7 -7.66 -14.74 15.73
CA SER A 7 -7.87 -14.24 14.38
C SER A 7 -8.56 -12.88 14.48
N LEU A 8 -7.97 -11.85 13.87
CA LEU A 8 -8.56 -10.50 13.74
C LEU A 8 -9.93 -10.49 13.02
N ALA A 9 -10.30 -11.61 12.38
CA ALA A 9 -11.60 -11.80 11.75
C ALA A 9 -12.73 -12.00 12.77
N ASN A 10 -12.44 -12.47 13.99
CA ASN A 10 -13.45 -12.72 15.01
C ASN A 10 -13.44 -11.61 16.07
N GLU A 11 -14.62 -11.11 16.39
CA GLU A 11 -14.84 -10.22 17.52
C GLU A 11 -14.38 -10.93 18.81
N ILE A 12 -13.74 -10.20 19.73
CA ILE A 12 -13.29 -10.77 21.01
C ILE A 12 -14.56 -11.18 21.78
N GLY A 13 -14.93 -12.46 21.66
CA GLY A 13 -16.06 -13.03 22.39
C GLY A 13 -15.80 -13.03 23.90
N PRO A 14 -16.86 -13.16 24.72
CA PRO A 14 -16.73 -13.21 26.17
C PRO A 14 -15.77 -14.35 26.57
N LEU A 15 -14.64 -13.98 27.15
CA LEU A 15 -13.64 -14.91 27.65
C LEU A 15 -14.07 -15.40 29.02
N VAL A 16 -14.44 -16.68 29.12
CA VAL A 16 -14.67 -17.34 30.40
C VAL A 16 -13.35 -17.98 30.85
N LEU A 17 -12.69 -17.36 31.82
CA LEU A 17 -11.53 -17.95 32.48
C LEU A 17 -12.03 -18.97 33.51
N MET A 18 -11.98 -20.25 33.15
CA MET A 18 -12.28 -21.34 34.08
C MET A 18 -11.01 -21.75 34.81
N LEU A 19 -10.93 -21.47 36.10
CA LEU A 19 -9.89 -22.03 36.95
C LEU A 19 -10.28 -23.48 37.27
N GLN A 20 -9.60 -24.44 36.65
CA GLN A 20 -9.74 -25.85 36.97
C GLN A 20 -8.67 -26.24 38.01
N PRO A 21 -9.03 -26.47 39.29
CA PRO A 21 -8.06 -26.85 40.31
C PRO A 21 -7.42 -28.20 39.93
N GLY A 22 -6.10 -28.23 39.73
CA GLY A 22 -5.33 -29.43 39.35
C GLY A 22 -4.86 -29.49 37.89
N SER A 23 -5.10 -28.47 37.06
CA SER A 23 -4.59 -28.39 35.67
C SER A 23 -4.19 -26.97 35.25
N ALA A 24 -3.92 -26.10 36.23
CA ALA A 24 -3.46 -24.74 35.99
C ALA A 24 -1.94 -24.75 35.79
N ASP A 25 -1.49 -25.11 34.58
CA ASP A 25 -0.06 -25.19 34.25
C ASP A 25 0.58 -23.83 33.95
N ASN A 26 -0.21 -22.80 33.61
CA ASN A 26 0.29 -21.49 33.20
C ASN A 26 -0.32 -20.34 34.02
N MET A 27 0.51 -19.42 34.48
CA MET A 27 0.09 -18.18 35.15
C MET A 27 0.29 -16.98 34.21
N LEU A 28 -0.76 -16.16 34.06
CA LEU A 28 -0.70 -14.91 33.29
C LEU A 28 -0.39 -13.74 34.23
N ILE A 29 0.78 -13.12 34.05
CA ILE A 29 1.21 -11.96 34.84
C ILE A 29 1.28 -10.73 33.93
N ARG A 30 0.55 -9.66 34.29
CA ARG A 30 0.63 -8.37 33.59
C ARG A 30 1.70 -7.51 34.25
N ILE A 31 2.72 -7.15 33.47
CA ILE A 31 3.84 -6.30 33.90
C ILE A 31 3.70 -4.90 33.28
N GLY A 32 4.15 -3.87 33.99
CA GLY A 32 4.25 -2.51 33.44
C GLY A 32 5.42 -2.36 32.47
N SER A 33 5.24 -1.65 31.36
CA SER A 33 6.21 -1.54 30.26
C SER A 33 7.51 -0.79 30.59
N SER A 34 7.64 -0.18 31.77
CA SER A 34 8.78 0.66 32.14
C SER A 34 9.96 -0.11 32.74
N ASN A 35 9.78 -1.32 33.25
CA ASN A 35 10.87 -2.11 33.84
C ASN A 35 10.61 -3.63 33.76
N VAL A 36 10.69 -4.18 32.54
CA VAL A 36 10.43 -5.60 32.28
C VAL A 36 11.50 -6.50 32.93
N SER A 37 12.78 -6.12 32.82
CA SER A 37 13.88 -6.92 33.38
C SER A 37 13.83 -7.00 34.91
N GLY A 38 13.59 -5.88 35.60
CA GLY A 38 13.48 -5.89 37.07
C GLY A 38 12.21 -6.59 37.56
N ALA A 39 11.14 -6.58 36.78
CA ALA A 39 9.93 -7.34 37.10
C ALA A 39 10.15 -8.85 36.92
N LEU A 40 10.87 -9.27 35.88
CA LEU A 40 11.23 -10.68 35.68
C LEU A 40 12.11 -11.19 36.82
N GLU A 41 13.12 -10.43 37.22
CA GLU A 41 14.02 -10.80 38.33
C GLU A 41 13.27 -10.92 39.67
N PHE A 42 12.30 -10.01 39.92
CA PHE A 42 11.43 -10.10 41.09
C PHE A 42 10.50 -11.32 41.07
N ILE A 43 9.94 -11.64 39.90
CA ILE A 43 9.04 -12.79 39.72
C ILE A 43 9.82 -14.09 39.85
N GLU A 44 11.00 -14.19 39.25
CA GLU A 44 11.90 -15.34 39.33
C GLU A 44 12.31 -15.62 40.78
N GLY A 45 12.76 -14.60 41.52
CA GLY A 45 13.11 -14.77 42.94
C GLY A 45 11.92 -15.19 43.80
N THR A 46 10.74 -14.61 43.57
CA THR A 46 9.51 -15.01 44.29
C THR A 46 9.09 -16.43 43.94
N TRP A 47 9.34 -16.88 42.70
CA TRP A 47 9.00 -18.22 42.23
C TRP A 47 9.91 -19.28 42.87
N GLU A 48 11.21 -19.03 42.93
CA GLU A 48 12.18 -19.92 43.58
C GLU A 48 11.88 -20.08 45.09
N ASP A 49 11.47 -19.00 45.77
CA ASP A 49 11.10 -19.02 47.19
C ASP A 49 9.81 -19.83 47.46
N LEU A 50 8.83 -19.76 46.55
CA LEU A 50 7.52 -20.41 46.72
C LEU A 50 7.50 -21.86 46.22
N PHE A 51 8.26 -22.18 45.18
CA PHE A 51 8.23 -23.49 44.51
C PHE A 51 9.64 -24.05 44.24
N PRO A 52 10.42 -24.35 45.30
CA PRO A 52 11.77 -24.86 45.17
C PRO A 52 11.79 -26.19 44.39
N GLY A 53 12.56 -26.24 43.29
CA GLY A 53 12.72 -27.42 42.44
C GLY A 53 11.91 -27.40 41.13
N HIS A 54 11.11 -26.38 40.86
CA HIS A 54 10.44 -26.17 39.58
C HIS A 54 11.15 -25.07 38.75
N PRO A 55 11.60 -25.35 37.51
CA PRO A 55 12.22 -24.33 36.67
C PRO A 55 11.22 -23.22 36.34
N PHE A 56 11.67 -21.98 36.40
CA PHE A 56 10.89 -20.82 35.96
C PHE A 56 10.87 -20.78 34.43
N GLU A 57 9.73 -21.14 33.83
CA GLU A 57 9.50 -21.01 32.39
C GLU A 57 8.57 -19.82 32.13
N TYR A 58 8.97 -18.93 31.21
CA TYR A 58 8.16 -17.80 30.80
C TYR A 58 8.14 -17.67 29.27
N SER A 59 7.00 -17.27 28.72
CA SER A 59 6.88 -16.80 27.33
C SER A 59 6.21 -15.43 27.31
N PHE A 60 6.65 -14.56 26.41
CA PHE A 60 5.94 -13.32 26.16
C PHE A 60 4.74 -13.61 25.27
N LEU A 61 3.58 -13.07 25.66
CA LEU A 61 2.36 -13.19 24.89
C LEU A 61 2.53 -12.63 23.45
N ASP A 62 3.36 -11.60 23.28
CA ASP A 62 3.65 -11.02 21.96
C ASP A 62 4.41 -12.00 21.05
N ASP A 63 5.31 -12.82 21.60
CA ASP A 63 6.06 -13.83 20.84
C ASP A 63 5.14 -14.98 20.41
N ASP A 64 4.24 -15.42 21.30
CA ASP A 64 3.24 -16.46 21.00
C ASP A 64 2.21 -15.98 19.97
N LEU A 65 1.82 -14.70 20.03
CA LEU A 65 0.94 -14.08 19.03
C LEU A 65 1.65 -13.88 17.69
N SER A 66 2.96 -13.61 17.69
CA SER A 66 3.73 -13.27 16.48
C SER A 66 3.60 -14.31 15.35
N GLY A 67 3.49 -15.59 15.70
CA GLY A 67 3.34 -16.70 14.75
C GLY A 67 2.07 -16.61 13.88
N GLY A 68 1.01 -15.97 14.36
CA GLY A 68 -0.21 -15.71 13.57
C GLY A 68 -0.11 -14.48 12.66
N TYR A 69 0.69 -13.49 13.05
CA TYR A 69 0.82 -12.22 12.33
C TYR A 69 1.83 -12.26 11.17
N THR A 70 2.74 -13.24 11.16
CA THR A 70 3.74 -13.40 10.08
C THR A 70 3.07 -13.57 8.71
N ASN A 71 2.04 -14.40 8.60
CA ASN A 71 1.30 -14.63 7.36
C ASN A 71 0.59 -13.37 6.84
N ILE A 72 0.01 -12.57 7.75
CA ILE A 72 -0.64 -11.30 7.43
C ILE A 72 0.40 -10.28 6.95
N LYS A 73 1.52 -10.14 7.67
CA LYS A 73 2.62 -9.24 7.30
C LYS A 73 3.25 -9.62 5.96
N GLN A 74 3.44 -10.91 5.70
CA GLN A 74 4.00 -11.41 4.45
C GLN A 74 3.04 -11.16 3.27
N SER A 75 1.74 -11.38 3.47
CA SER A 75 0.71 -11.08 2.47
C SER A 75 0.65 -9.59 2.14
N GLY A 76 0.72 -8.72 3.16
CA GLY A 76 0.81 -7.27 2.98
C GLY A 76 2.02 -6.87 2.14
N ARG A 77 3.19 -7.43 2.43
CA ARG A 77 4.42 -7.16 1.65
C ARG A 77 4.32 -7.61 0.18
N LEU A 78 3.62 -8.72 -0.09
CA LEU A 78 3.35 -9.16 -1.46
C LEU A 78 2.40 -8.22 -2.20
N LEU A 79 1.33 -7.78 -1.53
CA LEU A 79 0.39 -6.80 -2.09
C LEU A 79 1.07 -5.47 -2.39
N ASP A 80 1.94 -5.00 -1.51
CA ASP A 80 2.75 -3.79 -1.75
C ASP A 80 3.64 -3.95 -2.98
N ALA A 81 4.31 -5.10 -3.12
CA ALA A 81 5.14 -5.37 -4.31
C ALA A 81 4.30 -5.40 -5.60
N PHE A 82 3.13 -6.03 -5.58
CA PHE A 82 2.22 -6.04 -6.73
C PHE A 82 1.65 -4.65 -7.04
N ALA A 83 1.37 -3.82 -6.03
CA ALA A 83 0.92 -2.45 -6.23
C ALA A 83 2.01 -1.61 -6.92
N VAL A 84 3.26 -1.72 -6.47
CA VAL A 84 4.40 -1.03 -7.11
C VAL A 84 4.58 -1.50 -8.56
N LEU A 85 4.54 -2.81 -8.81
CA LEU A 85 4.63 -3.36 -10.17
C LEU A 85 3.48 -2.87 -11.06
N ALA A 86 2.25 -2.85 -10.55
CA ALA A 86 1.09 -2.35 -11.28
C ALA A 86 1.25 -0.87 -11.66
N ILE A 87 1.79 -0.04 -10.76
CA ILE A 87 2.08 1.37 -11.06
C ILE A 87 3.12 1.49 -12.18
N VAL A 88 4.20 0.69 -12.13
CA VAL A 88 5.24 0.70 -13.17
C VAL A 88 4.65 0.28 -14.51
N ILE A 89 3.90 -0.81 -14.57
CA ILE A 89 3.28 -1.30 -15.82
C ILE A 89 2.27 -0.28 -16.36
N ALA A 90 1.44 0.31 -15.50
CA ALA A 90 0.51 1.36 -15.89
C ALA A 90 1.24 2.59 -16.46
N SER A 91 2.36 2.98 -15.86
CA SER A 91 3.18 4.11 -16.35
C SER A 91 3.82 3.82 -17.71
N LEU A 92 4.24 2.57 -17.97
CA LEU A 92 4.73 2.13 -19.28
C LEU A 92 3.60 2.16 -20.33
N GLY A 93 2.39 1.76 -19.96
CA GLY A 93 1.22 1.86 -20.83
C GLY A 93 0.89 3.30 -21.20
N LEU A 94 0.89 4.21 -20.23
CA LEU A 94 0.70 5.64 -20.45
C LEU A 94 1.80 6.22 -21.36
N PHE A 95 3.05 5.82 -21.13
CA PHE A 95 4.20 6.21 -21.96
C PHE A 95 4.05 5.73 -23.41
N GLY A 96 3.60 4.49 -23.61
CA GLY A 96 3.31 3.94 -24.95
C GLY A 96 2.19 4.70 -25.66
N LEU A 97 1.09 4.98 -24.95
CA LEU A 97 -0.03 5.75 -25.49
C LEU A 97 0.40 7.18 -25.87
N ALA A 98 1.20 7.83 -25.01
CA ALA A 98 1.74 9.17 -25.29
C ALA A 98 2.66 9.19 -26.51
N SER A 99 3.54 8.18 -26.66
CA SER A 99 4.43 8.05 -27.82
C SER A 99 3.63 7.89 -29.11
N PHE A 100 2.66 6.96 -29.10
CA PHE A 100 1.80 6.70 -30.26
C PHE A 100 0.97 7.93 -30.65
N THR A 101 0.42 8.65 -29.67
CA THR A 101 -0.36 9.87 -29.91
C THR A 101 0.51 10.98 -30.50
N ALA A 102 1.75 11.12 -30.02
CA ALA A 102 2.70 12.10 -30.56
C ALA A 102 3.04 11.78 -32.02
N GLU A 103 3.29 10.50 -32.34
CA GLU A 103 3.58 10.03 -33.69
C GLU A 103 2.40 10.23 -34.66
N GLN A 104 1.18 9.94 -34.21
CA GLN A 104 -0.01 10.14 -35.02
C GLN A 104 -0.30 11.63 -35.31
N ARG A 105 0.12 12.52 -34.40
CA ARG A 105 -0.06 13.98 -34.53
C ARG A 105 1.19 14.72 -35.05
N THR A 106 2.23 14.01 -35.48
CA THR A 106 3.48 14.63 -35.95
C THR A 106 3.25 15.60 -37.12
N LYS A 107 2.34 15.28 -38.05
CA LYS A 107 1.98 16.17 -39.18
C LYS A 107 1.33 17.48 -38.70
N GLU A 108 0.41 17.44 -37.74
CA GLU A 108 -0.22 18.65 -37.18
C GLU A 108 0.78 19.49 -36.38
N ILE A 109 1.65 18.83 -35.60
CA ILE A 109 2.70 19.45 -34.80
C ILE A 109 3.72 20.13 -35.69
N GLY A 110 4.15 19.48 -36.78
CA GLY A 110 5.08 20.02 -37.78
C GLY A 110 4.53 21.27 -38.47
N ILE A 111 3.27 21.25 -38.92
CA ILE A 111 2.62 22.42 -39.52
C ILE A 111 2.55 23.59 -38.53
N ARG A 112 2.15 23.34 -37.27
CA ARG A 112 2.10 24.39 -36.24
C ARG A 112 3.47 24.96 -35.90
N LYS A 113 4.52 24.14 -35.89
CA LYS A 113 5.91 24.58 -35.62
C LYS A 113 6.43 25.49 -36.73
N VAL A 114 6.16 25.18 -38.00
CA VAL A 114 6.51 26.04 -39.15
C VAL A 114 5.71 27.35 -39.16
N LEU A 115 4.47 27.33 -38.67
CA LEU A 115 3.65 28.52 -38.46
C LEU A 115 4.06 29.36 -37.22
N GLY A 116 5.16 29.02 -36.55
CA GLY A 116 5.72 29.79 -35.44
C GLY A 116 5.15 29.46 -34.06
N SER A 117 4.42 28.35 -33.90
CA SER A 117 3.93 27.95 -32.57
C SER A 117 5.09 27.54 -31.67
N SER A 118 5.10 28.04 -30.44
CA SER A 118 6.09 27.65 -29.43
C SER A 118 5.93 26.18 -29.03
N THR A 119 7.06 25.51 -28.77
CA THR A 119 7.12 24.13 -28.28
C THR A 119 6.28 23.94 -27.01
N SER A 120 6.20 24.97 -26.16
CA SER A 120 5.34 24.98 -24.97
C SER A 120 3.84 24.85 -25.27
N GLY A 121 3.35 25.40 -26.39
CA GLY A 121 1.94 25.30 -26.77
C GLY A 121 1.53 23.87 -27.16
N ILE A 122 2.45 23.13 -27.78
CA ILE A 122 2.25 21.72 -28.14
C ILE A 122 2.24 20.86 -26.88
N VAL A 123 3.18 21.08 -25.96
CA VAL A 123 3.24 20.37 -24.66
C VAL A 123 1.94 20.55 -23.88
N VAL A 124 1.45 21.78 -23.74
CA VAL A 124 0.20 22.06 -22.99
C VAL A 124 -1.01 21.38 -23.61
N LEU A 125 -1.10 21.32 -24.95
CA LEU A 125 -2.19 20.64 -25.65
C LEU A 125 -2.21 19.15 -25.32
N LEU A 126 -1.06 18.49 -25.46
CA LEU A 126 -0.89 17.06 -25.17
C LEU A 126 -1.18 16.78 -23.70
N THR A 127 -0.55 17.52 -22.76
CA THR A 127 -0.77 17.35 -21.32
C THR A 127 -2.26 17.51 -20.94
N ARG A 128 -3.00 18.41 -21.59
CA ARG A 128 -4.42 18.63 -21.30
C ARG A 128 -5.29 17.42 -21.68
N GLU A 129 -5.01 16.74 -22.77
CA GLU A 129 -5.75 15.52 -23.15
C GLU A 129 -5.51 14.40 -22.13
N PHE A 130 -4.26 14.17 -21.75
CA PHE A 130 -3.92 13.16 -20.73
C PHE A 130 -4.48 13.50 -19.34
N THR A 131 -4.47 14.78 -18.96
CA THR A 131 -5.05 15.23 -17.68
C THR A 131 -6.55 14.99 -17.64
N LYS A 132 -7.28 15.18 -18.75
CA LYS A 132 -8.72 14.86 -18.81
C LYS A 132 -8.96 13.36 -18.58
N CYS A 133 -8.21 12.50 -19.25
CA CYS A 133 -8.30 11.05 -19.03
C CYS A 133 -8.03 10.70 -17.56
N LEU A 134 -6.98 11.26 -16.96
CA LEU A 134 -6.64 11.03 -15.56
C LEU A 134 -7.77 11.44 -14.60
N VAL A 135 -8.39 12.60 -14.83
CA VAL A 135 -9.52 13.08 -14.01
C VAL A 135 -10.70 12.12 -14.11
N ILE A 136 -11.07 11.70 -15.33
CA ILE A 136 -12.17 10.75 -15.55
C ILE A 136 -11.86 9.42 -14.85
N SER A 137 -10.66 8.89 -15.03
CA SER A 137 -10.22 7.66 -14.36
C SER A 137 -10.28 7.79 -12.84
N THR A 138 -9.86 8.92 -12.27
CA THR A 138 -9.89 9.17 -10.82
C THR A 138 -11.32 9.22 -10.27
N VAL A 139 -12.23 9.92 -10.98
CA VAL A 139 -13.64 10.01 -10.59
C VAL A 139 -14.31 8.64 -10.56
N ILE A 140 -13.88 7.70 -11.39
CA ILE A 140 -14.40 6.33 -11.41
C ILE A 140 -13.68 5.45 -10.37
N ALA A 141 -12.35 5.57 -10.27
CA ALA A 141 -11.53 4.73 -9.41
C ALA A 141 -11.77 4.98 -7.91
N CYS A 142 -11.94 6.23 -7.49
CA CYS A 142 -12.19 6.57 -6.08
C CYS A 142 -13.46 5.89 -5.51
N PRO A 143 -14.66 6.05 -6.10
CA PRO A 143 -15.87 5.40 -5.59
C PRO A 143 -15.81 3.88 -5.73
N ALA A 144 -15.26 3.36 -6.83
CA ALA A 144 -15.09 1.92 -7.01
C ALA A 144 -14.18 1.32 -5.92
N GLY A 145 -13.02 1.95 -5.68
CA GLY A 145 -12.09 1.55 -4.64
C GLY A 145 -12.70 1.62 -3.24
N TYR A 146 -13.45 2.70 -2.95
CA TYR A 146 -14.18 2.83 -1.69
C TYR A 146 -15.22 1.72 -1.49
N MET A 147 -15.99 1.36 -2.53
CA MET A 147 -16.98 0.29 -2.43
C MET A 147 -16.34 -1.08 -2.19
N ILE A 148 -15.28 -1.41 -2.93
CA ILE A 148 -14.54 -2.67 -2.80
C ILE A 148 -13.95 -2.77 -1.40
N MET A 149 -13.25 -1.72 -0.96
CA MET A 149 -12.61 -1.68 0.35
C MET A 149 -13.66 -1.74 1.47
N ARG A 150 -14.80 -1.06 1.32
CA ARG A 150 -15.88 -1.10 2.32
C ARG A 150 -16.50 -2.48 2.42
N HIS A 151 -16.64 -3.19 1.31
CA HIS A 151 -17.14 -4.56 1.32
C HIS A 151 -16.13 -5.50 1.98
N TRP A 152 -14.85 -5.37 1.63
CA TRP A 152 -13.76 -6.18 2.19
C TRP A 152 -13.58 -5.97 3.71
N LEU A 153 -13.69 -4.72 4.20
CA LEU A 153 -13.58 -4.43 5.64
C LEU A 153 -14.77 -4.93 6.46
N LYS A 154 -15.88 -5.35 5.85
CA LYS A 154 -17.03 -5.86 6.63
C LYS A 154 -16.70 -7.14 7.37
N ASP A 155 -15.82 -7.96 6.80
CA ASP A 155 -15.45 -9.28 7.30
C ASP A 155 -14.43 -9.23 8.46
N PHE A 156 -13.97 -8.04 8.82
CA PHE A 156 -13.04 -7.81 9.92
C PHE A 156 -13.75 -7.13 11.10
N ALA A 157 -13.53 -7.66 12.31
CA ALA A 157 -14.07 -7.12 13.56
C ALA A 157 -13.42 -5.77 13.92
N TYR A 158 -12.11 -5.63 13.66
CA TYR A 158 -11.37 -4.37 13.78
C TYR A 158 -11.21 -3.72 12.41
N ARG A 159 -11.91 -2.60 12.19
CA ARG A 159 -11.93 -1.89 10.90
C ARG A 159 -11.05 -0.65 10.96
N VAL A 160 -10.28 -0.43 9.91
CA VAL A 160 -9.57 0.83 9.69
C VAL A 160 -10.58 1.87 9.20
N ASN A 161 -10.57 3.07 9.79
CA ASN A 161 -11.34 4.20 9.29
C ASN A 161 -10.75 4.66 7.96
N MET A 162 -11.55 4.63 6.89
CA MET A 162 -11.15 5.14 5.59
C MET A 162 -11.22 6.65 5.58
N ASP A 163 -10.08 7.28 5.87
CA ASP A 163 -9.94 8.72 5.75
C ASP A 163 -9.63 9.13 4.30
N VAL A 164 -9.97 10.37 3.98
CA VAL A 164 -9.77 10.97 2.65
C VAL A 164 -8.31 10.91 2.19
N TRP A 165 -7.34 10.94 3.11
CA TRP A 165 -5.91 10.91 2.78
C TRP A 165 -5.49 9.62 2.07
N MET A 166 -6.15 8.49 2.35
CA MET A 166 -5.87 7.20 1.71
C MET A 166 -6.17 7.20 0.20
N PHE A 167 -7.06 8.09 -0.25
CA PHE A 167 -7.35 8.30 -1.67
C PHE A 167 -6.58 9.50 -2.23
N ALA A 168 -6.41 10.56 -1.44
CA ALA A 168 -5.73 11.78 -1.89
C ALA A 168 -4.26 11.52 -2.24
N VAL A 169 -3.53 10.75 -1.42
CA VAL A 169 -2.10 10.48 -1.64
C VAL A 169 -1.85 9.69 -2.94
N PRO A 170 -2.51 8.55 -3.21
CA PRO A 170 -2.32 7.82 -4.46
C PRO A 170 -2.74 8.62 -5.70
N VAL A 171 -3.84 9.38 -5.62
CA VAL A 171 -4.30 10.23 -6.73
C VAL A 171 -3.28 11.30 -7.06
N LEU A 172 -2.75 11.98 -6.04
CA LEU A 172 -1.74 13.02 -6.22
C LEU A 172 -0.43 12.43 -6.75
N ALA A 173 0.01 11.29 -6.22
CA ALA A 173 1.19 10.57 -6.72
C ALA A 173 1.04 10.18 -8.20
N THR A 174 -0.11 9.59 -8.57
CA THR A 174 -0.40 9.20 -9.96
C THR A 174 -0.46 10.40 -10.88
N ALA A 175 -1.03 11.53 -10.42
CA ALA A 175 -1.05 12.78 -11.17
C ALA A 175 0.37 13.30 -11.44
N ILE A 176 1.24 13.30 -10.43
CA ILE A 176 2.64 13.71 -10.58
C ILE A 176 3.36 12.81 -11.59
N ILE A 177 3.25 11.49 -11.46
CA ILE A 177 3.89 10.53 -12.36
C ILE A 177 3.39 10.73 -13.80
N SER A 178 2.08 10.88 -13.99
CA SER A 178 1.47 11.12 -15.30
C SER A 178 1.97 12.41 -15.95
N VAL A 179 1.98 13.51 -15.20
CA VAL A 179 2.47 14.81 -15.71
C VAL A 179 3.95 14.73 -16.08
N ILE A 180 4.79 14.10 -15.26
CA ILE A 180 6.22 13.93 -15.56
C ILE A 180 6.41 13.09 -16.84
N ALA A 181 5.73 11.95 -16.95
CA ALA A 181 5.84 11.05 -18.10
C ALA A 181 5.41 11.73 -19.41
N VAL A 182 4.27 12.42 -19.39
CA VAL A 182 3.74 13.11 -20.58
C VAL A 182 4.58 14.34 -20.95
N SER A 183 5.07 15.09 -19.96
CA SER A 183 5.92 16.26 -20.20
C SER A 183 7.24 15.84 -20.85
N TYR A 184 7.87 14.78 -20.33
CA TYR A 184 9.10 14.23 -20.91
C TYR A 184 8.91 13.82 -22.38
N GLN A 185 7.82 13.13 -22.68
CA GLN A 185 7.51 12.70 -24.04
C GLN A 185 7.17 13.86 -24.98
N SER A 186 6.38 14.82 -24.50
CA SER A 186 6.00 15.98 -25.31
C SER A 186 7.22 16.84 -25.65
N ILE A 187 8.16 16.99 -24.72
CA ILE A 187 9.44 17.66 -24.97
C ILE A 187 10.23 16.87 -26.01
N ARG A 188 10.42 15.56 -25.79
CA ARG A 188 11.18 14.70 -26.70
C ARG A 188 10.62 14.76 -28.13
N ALA A 189 9.30 14.59 -28.30
CA ALA A 189 8.62 14.69 -29.58
C ALA A 189 8.73 16.08 -30.22
N ALA A 190 8.70 17.16 -29.41
CA ALA A 190 8.87 18.52 -29.91
C ALA A 190 10.33 18.83 -30.32
N THR A 191 11.32 18.16 -29.71
CA THR A 191 12.75 18.33 -29.99
C THR A 191 13.30 17.38 -31.04
N SER A 192 12.62 16.28 -31.35
CA SER A 192 13.01 15.39 -32.45
C SER A 192 13.03 16.19 -33.75
N ASP A 193 14.16 16.12 -34.46
CA ASP A 193 14.37 16.87 -35.68
C ASP A 193 13.41 16.36 -36.79
N PRO A 194 12.64 17.26 -37.44
CA PRO A 194 11.65 16.87 -38.44
C PRO A 194 12.28 16.32 -39.73
N VAL A 195 13.59 16.42 -39.89
CA VAL A 195 14.33 16.03 -41.11
C VAL A 195 14.35 14.51 -41.32
N ASP A 196 14.33 13.71 -40.25
CA ASP A 196 14.30 12.23 -40.38
C ASP A 196 12.92 11.70 -40.78
N SER A 197 11.84 12.45 -40.49
CA SER A 197 10.47 12.03 -40.80
C SER A 197 10.07 12.19 -42.28
N LEU A 198 10.86 12.93 -43.06
CA LEU A 198 10.64 13.18 -44.49
C LEU A 198 11.51 12.30 -45.41
N MET A 199 12.44 11.52 -44.86
CA MET A 199 13.38 10.68 -45.62
C MET A 199 12.90 9.23 -45.83
N TYR A 200 11.73 8.86 -45.29
CA TYR A 200 11.17 7.50 -45.37
C TYR A 200 9.81 7.41 -46.08
N GLU A 201 9.42 8.44 -46.84
CA GLU A 201 8.31 8.37 -47.81
C GLU A 201 8.86 8.47 -49.25
#